data_AF-C0E8Q6-F1
#
_entry.id   AF-C0E8Q6-F1
#
_cell.length_a   1.000
_cell.length_b   1.000
_cell.length_c   1.000
_cell.angle_alpha   90.00
_cell.angle_beta   90.00
_cell.angle_gamma   90.00
#
_symmetry.space_group_name_H-M   'P 1'
#
loop_
_entity.id
_entity.type
_entity.pdbx_description
1 polymer ?
#
loop_
_entity_poly.entity_id
_entity_poly.type
_entity_poly.pdbx_seq_one_letter_code
_entity_poly.pdbx_strand_id
1 'polypeptide(L)'
;MKRLLALAILTLILVSGCDSSKPQTLSAVARRESAQAASQQPSSTPVSQKEDTVSELLLSTTIVDGPISYNTEELPLIGALPNEDIWLYDRKNGEVVLSVGGQSQTFSWGSMLPRFFYPKLAYFDCDKDGKDEIICAYYTGSGTAFSVYTLHILQENEDGMWEDHQLTSDQCWHFIHEALRYEIDFPTQTLTGDLDNQQFIFCSELLSDNSRLIYGEIIDYDLEDPILIRAGLGVCPQDSPGFSHYFGELISEVKFSNGQYTLSNFQYKELDPVQ
;
A
#
# COMPACT_ATOMS: atom_id res chain seq x y z
N MET A 1 -17.47 3.20 71.77
CA MET A 1 -17.06 1.92 72.38
C MET A 1 -18.27 1.17 72.90
N LYS A 2 -18.73 0.15 72.18
CA LYS A 2 -19.43 -1.05 72.69
C LYS A 2 -19.60 -2.02 71.52
N ARG A 3 -19.10 -3.23 71.73
CA ARG A 3 -19.01 -4.34 70.77
C ARG A 3 -20.40 -4.93 70.55
N LEU A 4 -20.69 -5.38 69.32
CA LEU A 4 -21.55 -6.53 69.09
C LEU A 4 -21.13 -7.20 67.78
N LEU A 5 -20.40 -8.29 67.98
CA LEU A 5 -20.10 -9.34 67.03
C LEU A 5 -21.38 -10.18 66.91
N ALA A 6 -21.92 -10.36 65.71
CA ALA A 6 -22.90 -11.40 65.44
C ALA A 6 -22.61 -12.04 64.09
N LEU A 7 -22.53 -13.35 64.16
CA LEU A 7 -22.01 -14.31 63.20
C LEU A 7 -23.15 -14.82 62.30
N ALA A 8 -22.82 -15.03 61.02
CA ALA A 8 -23.34 -16.01 60.06
C ALA A 8 -24.87 -16.24 59.94
N ILE A 9 -25.41 -15.95 58.75
CA ILE A 9 -26.31 -16.88 58.06
C ILE A 9 -25.83 -17.05 56.61
N LEU A 10 -25.44 -18.28 56.33
CA LEU A 10 -25.17 -18.88 55.04
C LEU A 10 -26.50 -18.99 54.27
N THR A 11 -26.61 -18.34 53.12
CA THR A 11 -27.69 -18.63 52.16
C THR A 11 -27.08 -19.02 50.83
N LEU A 12 -27.03 -20.33 50.62
CA LEU A 12 -26.70 -20.98 49.37
C LEU A 12 -27.91 -20.81 48.43
N ILE A 13 -27.79 -19.99 47.39
CA ILE A 13 -28.73 -20.01 46.27
C ILE A 13 -27.98 -20.57 45.07
N LEU A 14 -28.15 -21.87 44.85
CA LEU A 14 -27.90 -22.52 43.58
C LEU A 14 -29.18 -22.38 42.75
N VAL A 15 -29.14 -21.57 41.70
CA VAL A 15 -30.00 -21.75 40.53
C VAL A 15 -29.12 -21.72 39.29
N SER A 16 -28.95 -22.92 38.77
CA SER A 16 -28.49 -23.29 37.43
C SER A 16 -29.41 -22.74 36.35
N GLY A 17 -28.84 -22.23 35.25
CA GLY A 17 -29.62 -21.97 34.03
C GLY A 17 -28.94 -21.07 32.98
N CYS A 18 -28.16 -21.71 32.11
CA CYS A 18 -27.89 -21.40 30.70
C CYS A 18 -27.10 -20.15 30.26
N ASP A 19 -25.99 -20.50 29.61
CA ASP A 19 -25.35 -19.90 28.43
C ASP A 19 -24.56 -18.60 28.55
N SER A 20 -23.26 -18.78 28.73
CA SER A 20 -22.23 -17.76 28.58
C SER A 20 -21.70 -17.77 27.13
N SER A 21 -22.16 -16.86 26.28
CA SER A 21 -21.43 -16.52 25.06
C SER A 21 -20.30 -15.56 25.42
N LYS A 22 -19.07 -16.07 25.44
CA LYS A 22 -17.85 -15.26 25.50
C LYS A 22 -17.69 -14.47 24.18
N PRO A 23 -17.12 -13.25 24.20
CA PRO A 23 -16.70 -12.57 22.98
C PRO A 23 -15.63 -13.40 22.26
N GLN A 24 -15.80 -13.57 20.94
CA GLN A 24 -14.89 -14.33 20.10
C GLN A 24 -13.70 -13.45 19.67
N THR A 25 -12.56 -13.63 20.34
CA THR A 25 -11.27 -13.23 19.78
C THR A 25 -10.91 -14.23 18.67
N LEU A 26 -10.97 -13.81 17.41
CA LEU A 26 -10.50 -14.62 16.29
C LEU A 26 -8.97 -14.51 16.20
N SER A 27 -8.28 -15.49 16.81
CA SER A 27 -6.87 -15.79 16.55
C SER A 27 -6.82 -17.01 15.62
N ALA A 28 -6.24 -16.86 14.42
CA ALA A 28 -6.06 -17.98 13.50
C ALA A 28 -5.04 -18.98 14.07
N VAL A 29 -5.52 -20.17 14.47
CA VAL A 29 -4.66 -21.28 14.88
C VAL A 29 -4.19 -22.06 13.66
N ALA A 30 -2.88 -22.27 13.65
CA ALA A 30 -2.09 -23.02 12.69
C ALA A 30 -2.62 -24.44 12.41
N ARG A 31 -2.52 -24.85 11.13
CA ARG A 31 -2.67 -26.23 10.68
C ARG A 31 -1.32 -26.75 10.18
N ARG A 32 -0.67 -27.62 10.96
CA ARG A 32 0.26 -28.68 10.48
C ARG A 32 -0.55 -30.00 10.54
N GLU A 33 -0.38 -31.04 9.74
CA GLU A 33 0.72 -31.66 8.99
C GLU A 33 0.13 -32.17 7.63
N SER A 34 0.86 -32.56 6.58
CA SER A 34 2.03 -33.44 6.51
C SER A 34 2.80 -33.26 5.21
N ALA A 35 4.10 -33.53 5.29
CA ALA A 35 5.10 -33.44 4.26
C ALA A 35 4.90 -34.42 3.09
N GLN A 36 5.18 -33.93 1.88
CA GLN A 36 5.81 -34.74 0.84
C GLN A 36 6.84 -33.88 0.10
N ALA A 37 8.09 -34.27 0.25
CA ALA A 37 9.26 -33.58 -0.29
C ALA A 37 9.33 -33.78 -1.81
N ALA A 38 9.42 -32.66 -2.54
CA ALA A 38 10.02 -32.60 -3.86
C ALA A 38 10.88 -31.35 -3.89
N SER A 39 12.19 -31.56 -3.83
CA SER A 39 13.21 -30.52 -3.89
C SER A 39 13.12 -29.80 -5.23
N GLN A 40 12.69 -28.54 -5.22
CA GLN A 40 12.91 -27.61 -6.32
C GLN A 40 13.67 -26.40 -5.79
N GLN A 41 14.93 -26.39 -6.18
CA GLN A 41 15.91 -25.32 -6.05
C GLN A 41 15.33 -24.05 -6.69
N PRO A 42 15.41 -22.85 -6.06
CA PRO A 42 15.00 -21.63 -6.71
C PRO A 42 15.97 -21.38 -7.88
N SER A 43 15.45 -21.54 -9.09
CA SER A 43 16.10 -21.13 -10.33
C SER A 43 16.09 -19.61 -10.37
N SER A 44 17.20 -19.01 -9.96
CA SER A 44 17.59 -17.65 -10.31
C SER A 44 17.64 -17.56 -11.85
N THR A 45 16.55 -17.08 -12.45
CA THR A 45 16.55 -16.73 -13.86
C THR A 45 17.08 -15.30 -13.95
N PRO A 46 18.16 -15.03 -14.71
CA PRO A 46 18.60 -13.67 -14.91
C PRO A 46 17.51 -12.91 -15.65
N VAL A 47 17.13 -11.74 -15.14
CA VAL A 47 16.36 -10.76 -15.91
C VAL A 47 17.18 -10.44 -17.16
N SER A 48 16.64 -10.80 -18.33
CA SER A 48 17.26 -10.50 -19.61
C SER A 48 17.12 -9.00 -19.89
N GLN A 49 18.04 -8.21 -19.34
CA GLN A 49 18.21 -6.80 -19.70
C GLN A 49 18.65 -6.72 -21.15
N LYS A 50 17.78 -6.18 -22.00
CA LYS A 50 18.08 -5.95 -23.41
C LYS A 50 18.46 -4.48 -23.52
N GLU A 51 19.73 -4.21 -23.86
CA GLU A 51 20.16 -2.91 -24.36
C GLU A 51 19.45 -2.66 -25.69
N ASP A 52 18.23 -2.14 -25.65
CA ASP A 52 17.63 -1.49 -26.80
C ASP A 52 18.27 -0.10 -26.86
N THR A 53 19.28 0.08 -27.70
CA THR A 53 19.68 1.42 -28.15
C THR A 53 18.44 2.10 -28.73
N VAL A 54 17.82 2.99 -27.96
CA VAL A 54 16.83 3.98 -28.42
C VAL A 54 17.58 5.04 -29.23
N SER A 55 18.35 4.59 -30.21
CA SER A 55 19.18 5.44 -31.07
C SER A 55 18.32 5.89 -32.23
N GLU A 56 18.07 7.19 -32.29
CA GLU A 56 17.33 7.96 -33.32
C GLU A 56 15.80 8.17 -33.19
N LEU A 57 15.16 7.77 -32.08
CA LEU A 57 13.86 8.41 -31.77
C LEU A 57 14.13 9.81 -31.20
N LEU A 58 13.62 10.85 -31.87
CA LEU A 58 13.50 12.17 -31.25
C LEU A 58 12.52 12.03 -30.08
N LEU A 59 13.07 11.80 -28.89
CA LEU A 59 12.29 11.68 -27.68
C LEU A 59 11.56 13.00 -27.41
N SER A 60 10.25 12.91 -27.15
CA SER A 60 9.46 14.07 -26.77
C SER A 60 9.99 14.64 -25.45
N THR A 61 10.12 15.96 -25.37
CA THR A 61 10.47 16.67 -24.14
C THR A 61 9.25 17.29 -23.45
N THR A 62 8.05 17.00 -23.96
CA THR A 62 6.77 17.51 -23.43
C THR A 62 5.95 16.35 -22.91
N ILE A 63 5.58 16.41 -21.62
CA ILE A 63 4.73 15.41 -20.99
C ILE A 63 3.38 15.47 -21.71
N VAL A 64 2.86 14.32 -22.12
CA VAL A 64 1.54 14.26 -22.76
C VAL A 64 0.49 14.77 -21.79
N ASP A 65 -0.49 15.53 -22.26
CA ASP A 65 -1.46 16.28 -21.46
C ASP A 65 -2.88 15.68 -21.45
N GLY A 66 -3.07 14.51 -22.08
CA GLY A 66 -4.33 13.78 -22.00
C GLY A 66 -4.42 12.58 -22.96
N PRO A 67 -5.62 12.00 -23.12
CA PRO A 67 -5.82 10.81 -23.94
C PRO A 67 -5.43 10.95 -25.39
N ILE A 68 -5.62 12.14 -25.95
CA ILE A 68 -5.36 12.35 -27.37
C ILE A 68 -3.86 12.31 -27.61
N SER A 69 -3.09 13.18 -26.92
CA SER A 69 -1.63 13.23 -27.02
C SER A 69 -0.98 11.91 -26.63
N TYR A 70 -1.41 11.28 -25.53
CA TYR A 70 -0.91 9.96 -25.15
C TYR A 70 -1.11 8.92 -26.25
N ASN A 71 -2.30 8.82 -26.86
CA ASN A 71 -2.57 7.79 -27.87
C ASN A 71 -1.89 8.06 -29.22
N THR A 72 -1.58 9.31 -29.55
CA THR A 72 -0.93 9.68 -30.82
C THR A 72 0.58 9.53 -30.82
N GLU A 73 1.24 9.80 -29.69
CA GLU A 73 2.70 9.68 -29.58
C GLU A 73 3.14 8.22 -29.64
N GLU A 74 4.20 7.89 -30.38
CA GLU A 74 4.73 6.51 -30.42
C GLU A 74 5.33 6.12 -29.07
N LEU A 75 6.05 7.05 -28.46
CA LEU A 75 6.72 6.91 -27.17
C LEU A 75 6.38 8.12 -26.29
N PRO A 76 5.16 8.17 -25.71
CA PRO A 76 4.70 9.29 -24.89
C PRO A 76 5.60 9.51 -23.67
N LEU A 77 6.03 10.76 -23.47
CA LEU A 77 6.65 11.18 -22.22
C LEU A 77 5.59 11.28 -21.12
N ILE A 78 5.78 10.55 -20.03
CA ILE A 78 4.82 10.41 -18.93
C ILE A 78 5.32 11.01 -17.60
N GLY A 79 6.63 11.27 -17.47
CA GLY A 79 7.21 11.96 -16.31
C GLY A 79 8.59 12.53 -16.64
N ALA A 80 8.99 13.60 -15.97
CA ALA A 80 10.30 14.23 -16.18
C ALA A 80 10.81 14.98 -14.95
N LEU A 81 12.13 14.99 -14.78
CA LEU A 81 12.89 15.90 -13.91
C LEU A 81 13.96 16.58 -14.79
N PRO A 82 13.61 17.70 -15.48
CA PRO A 82 14.48 18.25 -16.51
C PRO A 82 15.79 18.86 -16.01
N ASN A 83 15.87 19.31 -14.75
CA ASN A 83 17.11 19.86 -14.20
C ASN A 83 18.16 18.78 -13.93
N GLU A 84 17.68 17.55 -13.73
CA GLU A 84 18.43 16.34 -13.44
C GLU A 84 18.67 15.49 -14.70
N ASP A 85 18.15 15.94 -15.86
CA ASP A 85 18.14 15.22 -17.14
C ASP A 85 17.54 13.81 -17.06
N ILE A 86 16.42 13.69 -16.33
CA ILE A 86 15.68 12.45 -16.17
C ILE A 86 14.34 12.54 -16.91
N TRP A 87 14.04 11.52 -17.72
CA TRP A 87 12.84 11.42 -18.53
C TRP A 87 12.26 10.01 -18.47
N LEU A 88 10.94 9.91 -18.39
CA LEU A 88 10.22 8.64 -18.28
C LEU A 88 9.18 8.53 -19.39
N TYR A 89 9.28 7.48 -20.21
CA TYR A 89 8.41 7.25 -21.37
C TYR A 89 7.65 5.94 -21.25
N ASP A 90 6.42 5.89 -21.74
CA ASP A 90 5.61 4.66 -21.79
C ASP A 90 5.65 4.03 -23.19
N ARG A 91 6.03 2.76 -23.30
CA ARG A 91 6.00 2.00 -24.56
C ARG A 91 4.62 1.46 -24.92
N LYS A 92 3.60 1.70 -24.08
CA LYS A 92 2.21 1.24 -24.25
C LYS A 92 2.04 -0.28 -24.33
N ASN A 93 3.06 -1.02 -23.94
CA ASN A 93 3.10 -2.49 -23.91
C ASN A 93 3.37 -3.02 -22.49
N GLY A 94 3.31 -2.14 -21.48
CA GLY A 94 3.68 -2.44 -20.10
C GLY A 94 5.15 -2.26 -19.77
N GLU A 95 5.94 -1.75 -20.71
CA GLU A 95 7.31 -1.33 -20.49
C GLU A 95 7.42 0.19 -20.38
N VAL A 96 8.35 0.63 -19.54
CA VAL A 96 8.69 2.05 -19.33
C VAL A 96 10.16 2.24 -19.69
N VAL A 97 10.47 3.30 -20.42
CA VAL A 97 11.84 3.71 -20.74
C VAL A 97 12.22 4.85 -19.82
N LEU A 98 13.24 4.62 -18.99
CA LEU A 98 13.95 5.66 -18.26
C LEU A 98 15.07 6.18 -19.14
N SER A 99 15.19 7.50 -19.30
CA SER A 99 16.37 8.14 -19.86
C SER A 99 17.00 9.07 -18.84
N VAL A 100 18.31 8.89 -18.59
CA VAL A 100 19.10 9.71 -17.67
C VAL A 100 20.39 10.12 -18.38
N GLY A 101 20.70 11.42 -18.45
CA GLY A 101 21.93 11.88 -19.10
C GLY A 101 22.03 11.50 -20.58
N GLY A 102 20.89 11.27 -21.24
CA GLY A 102 20.79 10.75 -22.62
C GLY A 102 21.04 9.24 -22.78
N GLN A 103 21.39 8.51 -21.72
CA GLN A 103 21.37 7.04 -21.72
C GLN A 103 19.94 6.56 -21.47
N SER A 104 19.59 5.35 -21.90
CA SER A 104 18.23 4.81 -21.75
C SER A 104 18.24 3.38 -21.26
N GLN A 105 17.30 3.07 -20.38
CA GLN A 105 17.06 1.73 -19.84
C GLN A 105 15.56 1.43 -19.84
N THR A 106 15.18 0.19 -20.11
CA THR A 106 13.77 -0.24 -20.15
C THR A 106 13.44 -1.12 -18.94
N PHE A 107 12.27 -0.89 -18.35
CA PHE A 107 11.73 -1.65 -17.22
C PHE A 107 10.33 -2.18 -17.53
N SER A 108 9.94 -3.28 -16.91
CA SER A 108 8.59 -3.87 -17.07
C SER A 108 7.71 -3.54 -15.86
N TRP A 109 7.08 -2.38 -15.86
CA TRP A 109 6.24 -1.89 -14.75
C TRP A 109 4.75 -2.20 -14.90
N GLY A 110 4.35 -2.79 -16.04
CA GLY A 110 2.96 -3.00 -16.38
C GLY A 110 2.33 -1.77 -17.03
N SER A 111 1.15 -1.98 -17.64
CA SER A 111 0.50 -0.94 -18.44
C SER A 111 -0.09 0.15 -17.56
N MET A 112 0.17 1.40 -17.91
CA MET A 112 -0.54 2.54 -17.34
C MET A 112 -2.04 2.43 -17.65
N LEU A 113 -2.88 2.56 -16.63
CA LEU A 113 -4.33 2.55 -16.83
C LEU A 113 -4.81 3.92 -17.38
N PRO A 114 -5.79 3.93 -18.29
CA PRO A 114 -6.14 5.09 -19.13
C PRO A 114 -6.89 6.22 -18.42
N ARG A 115 -6.74 6.37 -17.10
CA ARG A 115 -7.30 7.52 -16.34
C ARG A 115 -6.38 8.73 -16.29
N PHE A 116 -5.22 8.69 -16.97
CA PHE A 116 -4.25 9.79 -17.09
C PHE A 116 -3.72 10.29 -15.75
N PHE A 117 -3.52 9.37 -14.81
CA PHE A 117 -2.77 9.65 -13.59
C PHE A 117 -1.28 9.49 -13.86
N TYR A 118 -0.61 10.58 -14.17
CA TYR A 118 0.83 10.57 -14.46
C TYR A 118 1.66 10.11 -13.26
N PRO A 119 2.78 9.42 -13.51
CA PRO A 119 3.73 9.12 -12.46
C PRO A 119 4.22 10.38 -11.75
N LYS A 120 4.40 10.28 -10.44
CA LYS A 120 5.13 11.31 -9.66
C LYS A 120 6.60 10.90 -9.64
N LEU A 121 7.50 11.86 -9.82
CA LEU A 121 8.95 11.64 -9.77
C LEU A 121 9.60 12.51 -8.70
N ALA A 122 10.63 11.96 -8.05
CA ALA A 122 11.57 12.69 -7.21
C ALA A 122 12.98 12.12 -7.39
N TYR A 123 13.99 12.91 -7.00
CA TYR A 123 15.40 12.52 -7.09
C TYR A 123 16.14 13.03 -5.86
N PHE A 124 16.48 12.11 -4.95
CA PHE A 124 17.23 12.39 -3.72
C PHE A 124 17.73 11.10 -3.05
N ASP A 125 18.77 11.22 -2.23
CA ASP A 125 19.33 10.18 -1.36
C ASP A 125 18.31 9.74 -0.29
N CYS A 126 17.57 8.67 -0.58
CA CYS A 126 16.49 8.16 0.26
C CYS A 126 16.98 7.08 1.23
N ASP A 127 18.02 6.32 0.87
CA ASP A 127 18.59 5.26 1.72
C ASP A 127 19.77 5.71 2.60
N LYS A 128 20.23 6.95 2.40
CA LYS A 128 21.31 7.64 3.13
C LYS A 128 22.69 7.06 2.85
N ASP A 129 22.92 6.51 1.66
CA ASP A 129 24.24 6.03 1.20
C ASP A 129 25.13 7.13 0.59
N GLY A 130 24.57 8.32 0.36
CA GLY A 130 25.25 9.48 -0.22
C GLY A 130 25.14 9.60 -1.75
N LYS A 131 24.37 8.74 -2.41
CA LYS A 131 23.96 8.85 -3.81
C LYS A 131 22.45 9.10 -3.86
N ASP A 132 22.00 9.78 -4.90
CA ASP A 132 20.58 10.06 -5.08
C ASP A 132 19.90 8.92 -5.88
N GLU A 133 18.72 8.48 -5.42
CA GLU A 133 17.87 7.53 -6.15
C GLU A 133 16.79 8.26 -6.96
N ILE A 134 16.35 7.64 -8.06
CA ILE A 134 15.15 8.07 -8.79
C ILE A 134 13.95 7.37 -8.16
N ILE A 135 13.01 8.16 -7.66
CA ILE A 135 11.82 7.65 -6.95
C ILE A 135 10.60 7.92 -7.82
N CYS A 136 9.82 6.88 -8.09
CA CYS A 136 8.66 6.95 -8.96
C CYS A 136 7.42 6.32 -8.31
N ALA A 137 6.38 7.12 -8.10
CA ALA A 137 5.04 6.59 -7.79
C ALA A 137 4.31 6.38 -9.12
N TYR A 138 4.11 5.12 -9.50
CA TYR A 138 3.56 4.72 -10.80
C TYR A 138 2.12 4.21 -10.66
N TYR A 139 1.19 4.74 -11.44
CA TYR A 139 -0.24 4.40 -11.31
C TYR A 139 -0.57 3.06 -11.98
N THR A 140 -0.90 2.04 -11.18
CA THR A 140 -1.08 0.65 -11.66
C THR A 140 -2.50 0.11 -11.51
N GLY A 141 -3.35 0.75 -10.71
CA GLY A 141 -4.67 0.22 -10.38
C GLY A 141 -5.77 1.27 -10.34
N SER A 142 -6.88 1.03 -11.06
CA SER A 142 -8.03 1.95 -11.09
C SER A 142 -9.37 1.20 -11.11
N GLY A 143 -10.34 1.71 -10.35
CA GLY A 143 -11.70 1.17 -10.24
C GLY A 143 -12.61 2.15 -9.51
N THR A 144 -13.90 1.82 -9.38
CA THR A 144 -14.76 2.51 -8.40
C THR A 144 -14.27 2.10 -7.02
N ALA A 145 -13.89 3.07 -6.17
CA ALA A 145 -13.28 2.82 -4.86
C ALA A 145 -11.90 2.13 -4.87
N PHE A 146 -11.20 2.12 -6.01
CA PHE A 146 -9.87 1.55 -6.17
C PHE A 146 -8.94 2.52 -6.92
N SER A 147 -7.83 2.90 -6.32
CA SER A 147 -6.85 3.83 -6.88
C SER A 147 -5.48 3.58 -6.27
N VAL A 148 -4.61 2.87 -6.99
CA VAL A 148 -3.36 2.34 -6.44
C VAL A 148 -2.17 2.79 -7.27
N TYR A 149 -1.21 3.40 -6.59
CA TYR A 149 0.15 3.57 -7.08
C TYR A 149 1.06 2.45 -6.54
N THR A 150 2.01 2.00 -7.35
CA THR A 150 3.22 1.29 -6.89
C THR A 150 4.33 2.29 -6.70
N LEU A 151 5.24 2.02 -5.76
CA LEU A 151 6.44 2.83 -5.58
C LEU A 151 7.64 2.07 -6.16
N HIS A 152 8.44 2.75 -6.96
CA HIS A 152 9.68 2.27 -7.54
C HIS A 152 10.81 3.16 -7.04
N ILE A 153 11.87 2.56 -6.53
CA ILE A 153 13.13 3.24 -6.20
C ILE A 153 14.19 2.65 -7.11
N LEU A 154 14.77 3.49 -7.94
CA LEU A 154 15.81 3.12 -8.89
C LEU A 154 17.16 3.52 -8.32
N GLN A 155 18.00 2.53 -8.03
CA GLN A 155 19.34 2.71 -7.47
C GLN A 155 20.39 2.45 -8.55
N GLU A 156 21.35 3.36 -8.71
CA GLU A 156 22.44 3.19 -9.69
C GLU A 156 23.49 2.21 -9.14
N ASN A 157 23.77 1.16 -9.88
CA ASN A 157 24.78 0.17 -9.53
C ASN A 157 26.20 0.59 -9.97
N GLU A 158 27.21 -0.24 -9.68
CA GLU A 158 28.61 0.07 -9.97
C GLU A 158 28.92 0.24 -11.47
N ASP A 159 28.09 -0.34 -12.34
CA ASP A 159 28.23 -0.27 -13.80
C ASP A 159 27.51 0.96 -14.40
N GLY A 160 26.87 1.79 -13.57
CA GLY A 160 26.08 2.95 -14.02
C GLY A 160 24.68 2.57 -14.55
N MET A 161 24.21 1.35 -14.25
CA MET A 161 22.89 0.87 -14.63
C MET A 161 21.91 1.04 -13.46
N TRP A 162 20.64 1.25 -13.77
CA TRP A 162 19.60 1.48 -12.76
C TRP A 162 18.92 0.17 -12.35
N GLU A 163 18.91 -0.15 -11.07
CA GLU A 163 18.22 -1.32 -10.52
C GLU A 163 16.87 -0.91 -9.94
N ASP A 164 15.79 -1.58 -10.37
CA ASP A 164 14.42 -1.27 -9.90
C ASP A 164 14.07 -2.09 -8.66
N HIS A 165 13.79 -1.38 -7.58
CA HIS A 165 13.21 -1.92 -6.37
C HIS A 165 11.76 -1.50 -6.30
N GLN A 166 10.84 -2.44 -6.55
CA GLN A 166 9.41 -2.17 -6.48
C GLN A 166 8.83 -2.48 -5.10
N LEU A 167 8.07 -1.54 -4.54
CA LEU A 167 7.12 -1.78 -3.45
C LEU A 167 5.72 -1.99 -4.05
N THR A 168 5.28 -3.24 -4.03
CA THR A 168 3.99 -3.68 -4.57
C THR A 168 2.83 -3.39 -3.61
N SER A 169 1.60 -3.34 -4.13
CA SER A 169 0.39 -3.20 -3.31
C SER A 169 0.22 -4.34 -2.30
N ASP A 170 0.61 -5.57 -2.67
CA ASP A 170 0.53 -6.74 -1.79
C ASP A 170 1.50 -6.61 -0.60
N GLN A 171 2.71 -6.09 -0.82
CA GLN A 171 3.65 -5.80 0.26
C GLN A 171 3.13 -4.67 1.17
N CYS A 172 2.60 -3.59 0.60
CA CYS A 172 1.96 -2.52 1.38
C CYS A 172 0.82 -3.06 2.24
N TRP A 173 -0.04 -3.91 1.66
CA TRP A 173 -1.13 -4.55 2.38
C TRP A 173 -0.60 -5.37 3.56
N HIS A 174 0.48 -6.13 3.36
CA HIS A 174 1.08 -6.93 4.43
C HIS A 174 1.60 -6.07 5.59
N PHE A 175 2.35 -5.00 5.29
CA PHE A 175 2.83 -4.07 6.32
C PHE A 175 1.69 -3.42 7.12
N ILE A 176 0.65 -2.95 6.42
CA ILE A 176 -0.52 -2.35 7.06
C ILE A 176 -1.26 -3.38 7.91
N HIS A 177 -1.45 -4.59 7.38
CA HIS A 177 -2.12 -5.68 8.10
C HIS A 177 -1.39 -6.04 9.40
N GLU A 178 -0.06 -6.08 9.38
CA GLU A 178 0.74 -6.36 10.57
C GLU A 178 0.67 -5.24 11.62
N ALA A 179 0.58 -3.99 11.19
CA ALA A 179 0.49 -2.82 12.07
C ALA A 179 -0.91 -2.57 12.65
N LEU A 180 -1.97 -2.98 11.94
CA LEU A 180 -3.35 -2.66 12.29
C LEU A 180 -4.00 -3.76 13.14
N ARG A 181 -4.63 -3.36 14.25
CA ARG A 181 -5.54 -4.20 15.04
C ARG A 181 -6.91 -3.54 15.04
N TYR A 182 -7.98 -4.31 14.94
CA TYR A 182 -9.33 -3.76 14.98
C TYR A 182 -10.35 -4.76 15.47
N GLU A 183 -11.46 -4.23 15.96
CA GLU A 183 -12.67 -4.96 16.34
C GLU A 183 -13.89 -4.21 15.81
N ILE A 184 -14.90 -4.95 15.35
CA ILE A 184 -16.18 -4.40 14.93
C ILE A 184 -17.27 -4.96 15.84
N ASP A 185 -17.95 -4.08 16.56
CA ASP A 185 -19.14 -4.38 17.32
C ASP A 185 -20.38 -4.04 16.46
N PHE A 186 -20.97 -5.07 15.85
CA PHE A 186 -22.14 -4.89 14.98
C PHE A 186 -23.39 -4.39 15.72
N PRO A 187 -23.75 -4.91 16.92
CA PRO A 187 -24.85 -4.35 17.72
C PRO A 187 -24.77 -2.83 17.97
N THR A 188 -23.57 -2.31 18.23
CA THR A 188 -23.36 -0.86 18.46
C THR A 188 -22.87 -0.12 17.22
N GLN A 189 -22.74 -0.83 16.08
CA GLN A 189 -22.29 -0.30 14.80
C GLN A 189 -21.01 0.54 14.91
N THR A 190 -20.05 -0.01 15.66
CA THR A 190 -18.81 0.67 16.02
C THR A 190 -17.60 -0.18 15.63
N LEU A 191 -16.67 0.43 14.90
CA LEU A 191 -15.35 -0.11 14.64
C LEU A 191 -14.35 0.60 15.57
N THR A 192 -13.60 -0.18 16.34
CA THR A 192 -12.46 0.32 17.12
C THR A 192 -11.19 -0.21 16.49
N GLY A 193 -10.27 0.68 16.14
CA GLY A 193 -8.97 0.33 15.60
C GLY A 193 -7.84 0.83 16.47
N ASP A 194 -6.72 0.12 16.42
CA ASP A 194 -5.44 0.50 16.98
C ASP A 194 -4.40 0.36 15.88
N LEU A 195 -3.73 1.47 15.58
CA LEU A 195 -2.67 1.55 14.59
C LEU A 195 -1.42 2.06 15.31
N ASP A 196 -0.48 1.16 15.58
CA ASP A 196 0.77 1.47 16.29
C ASP A 196 0.54 2.25 17.61
N ASN A 197 -0.43 1.79 18.43
CA ASN A 197 -0.86 2.41 19.69
C ASN A 197 -1.64 3.73 19.54
N GLN A 198 -1.98 4.14 18.32
CA GLN A 198 -2.96 5.19 18.07
C GLN A 198 -4.35 4.57 17.90
N GLN A 199 -5.23 4.82 18.87
CA GLN A 199 -6.61 4.34 18.80
C GLN A 199 -7.48 5.27 17.96
N PHE A 200 -8.40 4.67 17.21
CA PHE A 200 -9.45 5.37 16.49
C PHE A 200 -10.79 4.63 16.62
N ILE A 201 -11.88 5.39 16.52
CA ILE A 201 -13.24 4.87 16.61
C ILE A 201 -14.01 5.40 15.41
N PHE A 202 -14.71 4.52 14.73
CA PHE A 202 -15.60 4.85 13.63
C PHE A 202 -16.99 4.26 13.89
N CYS A 203 -18.02 5.11 13.89
CA CYS A 203 -19.41 4.69 14.05
C CYS A 203 -20.14 4.92 12.73
N SER A 204 -20.88 3.91 12.26
CA SER A 204 -21.63 4.04 11.00
C SER A 204 -22.77 3.04 10.91
N GLU A 205 -23.94 3.51 10.50
CA GLU A 205 -25.10 2.64 10.23
C GLU A 205 -24.85 1.62 9.12
N LEU A 206 -23.79 1.81 8.32
CA LEU A 206 -23.36 0.90 7.27
C LEU A 206 -22.58 -0.31 7.81
N LEU A 207 -22.22 -0.32 9.10
CA LEU A 207 -21.62 -1.48 9.75
C LEU A 207 -22.73 -2.51 10.03
N SER A 208 -22.67 -3.61 9.30
CA SER A 208 -23.51 -4.80 9.44
C SER A 208 -22.64 -6.04 9.56
N ASP A 209 -23.22 -7.16 9.99
CA ASP A 209 -22.50 -8.44 10.20
C ASP A 209 -21.74 -8.98 8.98
N ASN A 210 -22.07 -8.50 7.79
CA ASN A 210 -21.37 -8.78 6.53
C ASN A 210 -20.30 -7.73 6.16
N SER A 211 -20.05 -6.70 6.97
CA SER A 211 -19.03 -5.67 6.68
C SER A 211 -17.62 -6.19 6.91
N ARG A 212 -16.68 -5.75 6.06
CA ARG A 212 -15.24 -5.91 6.29
C ARG A 212 -14.54 -4.56 6.31
N LEU A 213 -13.48 -4.46 7.09
CA LEU A 213 -12.53 -3.35 6.97
C LEU A 213 -11.75 -3.51 5.65
N ILE A 214 -11.53 -2.41 4.96
CA ILE A 214 -10.76 -2.34 3.71
C ILE A 214 -9.61 -1.36 3.85
N TYR A 215 -8.47 -1.76 3.28
CA TYR A 215 -7.23 -0.99 3.18
C TYR A 215 -6.41 -1.55 2.02
N GLY A 216 -5.56 -0.71 1.44
CA GLY A 216 -4.74 -1.06 0.27
C GLY A 216 -5.47 -0.97 -1.08
N GLU A 217 -6.78 -0.70 -1.07
CA GLU A 217 -7.57 -0.43 -2.29
C GLU A 217 -7.36 1.01 -2.78
N ILE A 218 -7.00 1.93 -1.90
CA ILE A 218 -6.51 3.28 -2.22
C ILE A 218 -5.11 3.40 -1.63
N ILE A 219 -4.11 3.59 -2.48
CA ILE A 219 -2.71 3.81 -2.09
C ILE A 219 -2.15 4.96 -2.93
N ASP A 220 -1.56 5.94 -2.26
CA ASP A 220 -0.82 7.04 -2.87
C ASP A 220 0.49 7.29 -2.11
N TYR A 221 1.41 8.04 -2.73
CA TYR A 221 2.69 8.43 -2.13
C TYR A 221 2.94 9.93 -2.24
N ASP A 222 3.51 10.49 -1.17
CA ASP A 222 4.13 11.81 -1.17
C ASP A 222 5.65 11.61 -1.30
N LEU A 223 6.23 12.09 -2.40
CA LEU A 223 7.64 11.88 -2.75
C LEU A 223 8.52 13.02 -2.26
N GLU A 224 8.51 13.24 -0.95
CA GLU A 224 9.42 14.16 -0.26
C GLU A 224 10.36 13.35 0.66
N ASP A 225 11.31 14.00 1.34
CA ASP A 225 12.09 13.35 2.40
C ASP A 225 11.49 13.71 3.78
N PRO A 226 10.89 12.76 4.53
CA PRO A 226 10.76 11.34 4.22
C PRO A 226 9.61 11.02 3.24
N ILE A 227 9.74 9.89 2.50
CA ILE A 227 8.68 9.41 1.61
C ILE A 227 7.51 8.94 2.48
N LEU A 228 6.29 9.39 2.17
CA LEU A 228 5.09 8.94 2.88
C LEU A 228 4.20 8.09 1.98
N ILE A 229 3.69 6.99 2.53
CA ILE A 229 2.57 6.24 1.95
C ILE A 229 1.27 6.66 2.62
N ARG A 230 0.22 6.83 1.82
CA ARG A 230 -1.15 7.08 2.26
C ARG A 230 -2.04 5.93 1.79
N ALA A 231 -2.69 5.26 2.72
CA ALA A 231 -3.63 4.19 2.42
C ALA A 231 -5.03 4.54 2.94
N GLY A 232 -6.03 4.48 2.07
CA GLY A 232 -7.42 4.70 2.46
C GLY A 232 -7.90 3.60 3.42
N LEU A 233 -8.53 4.01 4.53
CA LEU A 233 -9.24 3.15 5.46
C LEU A 233 -10.73 3.28 5.24
N GLY A 234 -11.39 2.15 5.02
CA GLY A 234 -12.81 2.12 4.79
C GLY A 234 -13.49 0.86 5.30
N VAL A 235 -14.81 0.84 5.16
CA VAL A 235 -15.64 -0.35 5.39
C VAL A 235 -16.40 -0.67 4.12
N CYS A 236 -16.57 -1.96 3.87
CA CYS A 236 -17.25 -2.45 2.68
C CYS A 236 -18.19 -3.59 3.07
N PRO A 237 -19.50 -3.50 2.77
CA PRO A 237 -20.41 -4.63 2.91
C PRO A 237 -20.01 -5.74 1.91
N GLN A 238 -19.84 -6.98 2.38
CA GLN A 238 -19.42 -8.10 1.51
C GLN A 238 -20.43 -8.38 0.39
N ASP A 239 -21.72 -8.18 0.64
CA ASP A 239 -22.78 -8.41 -0.34
C ASP A 239 -22.92 -7.25 -1.34
N SER A 240 -22.16 -6.17 -1.17
CA SER A 240 -22.23 -4.96 -1.99
C SER A 240 -20.85 -4.30 -2.12
N PRO A 241 -19.89 -4.99 -2.76
CA PRO A 241 -18.48 -4.56 -2.78
C PRO A 241 -18.23 -3.22 -3.48
N GLY A 242 -19.20 -2.70 -4.25
CA GLY A 242 -19.14 -1.37 -4.87
C GLY A 242 -19.49 -0.20 -3.93
N PHE A 243 -19.88 -0.47 -2.69
CA PHE A 243 -20.33 0.53 -1.70
C PHE A 243 -19.34 0.69 -0.54
N SER A 244 -18.06 0.79 -0.88
CA SER A 244 -17.01 1.10 0.08
C SER A 244 -17.19 2.52 0.65
N HIS A 245 -17.17 2.64 1.97
CA HIS A 245 -17.20 3.91 2.68
C HIS A 245 -15.86 4.15 3.36
N TYR A 246 -15.07 5.07 2.82
CA TYR A 246 -13.79 5.48 3.40
C TYR A 246 -14.02 6.54 4.47
N PHE A 247 -13.45 6.31 5.65
CA PHE A 247 -13.62 7.16 6.83
C PHE A 247 -12.30 7.73 7.34
N GLY A 248 -11.18 7.31 6.79
CA GLY A 248 -9.87 7.78 7.21
C GLY A 248 -8.77 7.37 6.25
N GLU A 249 -7.57 7.78 6.61
CA GLU A 249 -6.32 7.42 5.97
C GLU A 249 -5.35 6.90 7.03
N LEU A 250 -4.61 5.87 6.66
CA LEU A 250 -3.38 5.48 7.30
C LEU A 250 -2.24 6.20 6.58
N ILE A 251 -1.36 6.84 7.33
CA ILE A 251 -0.15 7.49 6.83
C ILE A 251 1.04 6.80 7.48
N SER A 252 2.08 6.49 6.71
CA SER A 252 3.31 5.90 7.23
C SER A 252 4.51 6.42 6.47
N GLU A 253 5.67 6.47 7.14
CA GLU A 253 6.94 6.66 6.45
C GLU A 253 7.32 5.37 5.72
N VAL A 254 7.78 5.52 4.48
CA VAL A 254 8.44 4.47 3.71
C VAL A 254 9.93 4.59 3.92
N LYS A 255 10.56 3.51 4.38
CA LYS A 255 12.01 3.41 4.48
C LYS A 255 12.51 2.38 3.49
N PHE A 256 13.57 2.75 2.78
CA PHE A 256 14.27 1.90 1.85
C PHE A 256 15.73 1.78 2.27
N SER A 257 16.24 0.56 2.31
CA SER A 257 17.66 0.30 2.58
C SER A 257 18.02 -1.11 2.12
N ASN A 258 19.18 -1.26 1.49
CA ASN A 258 19.69 -2.55 1.01
C ASN A 258 18.67 -3.29 0.12
N GLY A 259 17.98 -2.56 -0.76
CA GLY A 259 16.98 -3.15 -1.67
C GLY A 259 15.68 -3.59 -0.99
N GLN A 260 15.45 -3.26 0.28
CA GLN A 260 14.28 -3.68 1.04
C GLN A 260 13.48 -2.50 1.57
N TYR A 261 12.16 -2.69 1.60
CA TYR A 261 11.20 -1.73 2.11
C TYR A 261 10.76 -2.07 3.53
N THR A 262 10.53 -1.03 4.34
CA THR A 262 9.79 -1.13 5.60
C THR A 262 8.86 0.07 5.75
N LEU A 263 7.77 -0.12 6.49
CA LEU A 263 6.87 0.95 6.90
C LEU A 263 7.00 1.20 8.40
N SER A 264 7.02 2.47 8.80
CA SER A 264 7.13 2.86 10.21
C SER A 264 6.44 4.19 10.50
N ASN A 265 6.28 4.52 11.78
CA ASN A 265 5.65 5.77 12.23
C ASN A 265 4.22 5.91 11.69
N PHE A 266 3.43 4.85 11.85
CA PHE A 266 2.04 4.83 11.39
C PHE A 266 1.20 5.86 12.13
N GLN A 267 0.35 6.55 11.37
CA GLN A 267 -0.57 7.56 11.88
C GLN A 267 -1.95 7.35 11.26
N TYR A 268 -2.98 7.55 12.07
CA TYR A 268 -4.36 7.64 11.60
C TYR A 268 -4.76 9.09 11.42
N LYS A 269 -5.39 9.38 10.28
CA LYS A 269 -6.04 10.65 9.97
C LYS A 269 -7.50 10.41 9.60
N GLU A 270 -8.42 11.01 10.32
CA GLU A 270 -9.84 10.98 9.97
C GLU A 270 -10.08 11.80 8.69
N LEU A 271 -10.91 11.27 7.79
CA LEU A 271 -11.37 12.02 6.62
C LEU A 271 -12.58 12.84 7.04
N ASP A 272 -12.59 14.12 6.67
CA ASP A 272 -13.78 14.93 6.87
C ASP A 272 -14.96 14.26 6.15
N PRO A 273 -16.12 14.09 6.82
CA PRO A 273 -17.30 13.56 6.15
C PRO A 273 -17.61 14.50 4.99
N VAL A 274 -17.61 13.95 3.77
CA VAL A 274 -18.01 14.67 2.57
C VAL A 274 -19.42 15.23 2.82
N GLN A 275 -19.53 16.56 2.93
CA GLN A 275 -20.81 17.25 3.09
C GLN A 275 -21.69 17.13 1.85
#